data_AF-A0A512BP14-F1
#
_entry.id   AF-A0A512BP14-F1
#
_cell.length_a   1.000
_cell.length_b   1.000
_cell.length_c   1.000
_cell.angle_alpha   90.00
_cell.angle_beta   90.00
_cell.angle_gamma   90.00
#
_symmetry.space_group_name_H-M   'P 1'
#
loop_
_entity.id
_entity.type
_entity.pdbx_description
1 polymer ?
#
loop_
_entity_poly.entity_id
_entity_poly.type
_entity_poly.pdbx_seq_one_letter_code
_entity_poly.pdbx_strand_id
1 'polypeptide(L)'
;MPNYKALLSGQSWNALSSLKISKQPVFLTYTFGGPQRGSTEFGNADKAMARKALKMWGDACGIRFIEVKGADAELKFQWKWLSRNSSGRAEFPELYKNSLEEDVVRDDVGGNIYLNDRYHKELSTYKSFKFYILLHEIGHALGLKHPFHKMAHNKQLLKSDLDHVKHTVMSYTGGDINMMSPSLGRLDIQAIRALYGNPSQDGKQVAKWSWSSTDQTLTQIGKGVADIIYGVAVKDILNGDHGDDKIYGFGGNDVLYGDVGNDDLRGGYGDDTLQGGTGSDTLRGGYGDDMLYGDIDNDVLKGEIGDDILHGGAGNDDLDGGHGQDMLHGDIGDDALHGGNGWDVLQGGLGNDALNGGESNDTLQGGEGSDTLTGGEGGDRFVFDTWFNGVDDIDQITDFSDLWDLDVIVLSSAIFALEKGPLGWDAFVEGSVARDTSDRIIFNAGERSLSYDPDGSGPSAAVRFAKLTGAARIDSYDFFVV
;
A
#
# COMPACT_ATOMS: atom_id res chain seq x y z
N MET A 1 -3.60 -22.52 -32.19
CA MET A 1 -3.01 -21.94 -30.96
C MET A 1 -1.78 -22.74 -30.59
N PRO A 2 -0.70 -22.13 -30.08
CA PRO A 2 0.44 -22.90 -29.58
C PRO A 2 0.00 -23.87 -28.48
N ASN A 3 0.52 -25.09 -28.50
CA ASN A 3 0.10 -26.16 -27.58
C ASN A 3 0.29 -25.78 -26.10
N TYR A 4 1.33 -25.03 -25.76
CA TYR A 4 1.59 -24.60 -24.38
C TYR A 4 0.46 -23.75 -23.78
N LYS A 5 -0.36 -23.05 -24.59
CA LYS A 5 -1.49 -22.26 -24.08
C LYS A 5 -2.54 -23.12 -23.36
N ALA A 6 -2.59 -24.42 -23.64
CA ALA A 6 -3.44 -25.36 -22.92
C ALA A 6 -3.08 -25.44 -21.41
N LEU A 7 -1.84 -25.10 -21.05
CA LEU A 7 -1.34 -25.15 -19.69
C LEU A 7 -1.51 -23.84 -18.92
N LEU A 8 -1.98 -22.75 -19.53
CA LEU A 8 -2.09 -21.46 -18.83
C LEU A 8 -3.41 -21.39 -18.05
N SER A 9 -3.36 -21.14 -16.74
CA SER A 9 -4.57 -20.92 -15.94
C SER A 9 -5.20 -19.55 -16.23
N GLY A 10 -4.38 -18.57 -16.59
CA GLY A 10 -4.77 -17.16 -16.64
C GLY A 10 -4.38 -16.39 -15.36
N GLN A 11 -3.82 -17.09 -14.36
CA GLN A 11 -3.29 -16.51 -13.14
C GLN A 11 -1.75 -16.57 -13.15
N SER A 12 -1.12 -15.58 -12.54
CA SER A 12 0.32 -15.52 -12.32
C SER A 12 0.62 -14.49 -11.23
N TRP A 13 1.77 -14.58 -10.58
CA TRP A 13 2.27 -13.56 -9.65
C TRP A 13 2.56 -12.19 -10.32
N ASN A 14 2.34 -12.07 -11.64
CA ASN A 14 2.58 -10.87 -12.45
C ASN A 14 1.28 -10.23 -12.97
N ALA A 15 0.12 -10.83 -12.73
CA ALA A 15 -1.11 -10.50 -13.46
C ALA A 15 -1.84 -9.27 -12.89
N LEU A 16 -1.16 -8.12 -12.87
CA LEU A 16 -1.79 -6.81 -12.78
C LEU A 16 -2.47 -6.51 -14.13
N SER A 17 -3.79 -6.66 -14.18
CA SER A 17 -4.71 -6.43 -15.32
C SER A 17 -4.76 -7.50 -16.44
N SER A 18 -5.93 -7.59 -17.05
CA SER A 18 -6.32 -8.55 -18.09
C SER A 18 -5.38 -8.57 -19.31
N LEU A 19 -4.48 -9.56 -19.33
CA LEU A 19 -3.80 -10.11 -20.50
C LEU A 19 -3.03 -9.10 -21.39
N LYS A 20 -1.92 -8.55 -20.89
CA LYS A 20 -0.74 -8.27 -21.72
C LYS A 20 0.50 -8.90 -21.07
N ILE A 21 0.73 -10.14 -21.46
CA ILE A 21 1.85 -10.97 -21.05
C ILE A 21 3.17 -10.39 -21.61
N SER A 22 3.77 -9.45 -20.89
CA SER A 22 5.21 -9.29 -20.76
C SER A 22 5.50 -8.15 -19.77
N LYS A 23 5.93 -8.49 -18.56
CA LYS A 23 6.90 -7.78 -17.70
C LYS A 23 6.97 -8.57 -16.39
N GLN A 24 8.18 -8.92 -16.00
CA GLN A 24 8.49 -10.17 -15.27
C GLN A 24 9.00 -9.79 -13.88
N PRO A 25 8.46 -10.27 -12.77
CA PRO A 25 9.14 -10.18 -11.48
C PRO A 25 10.34 -11.12 -11.48
N VAL A 26 11.41 -10.68 -10.84
CA VAL A 26 12.65 -11.44 -10.69
C VAL A 26 12.58 -12.35 -9.48
N PHE A 27 11.81 -12.00 -8.46
CA PHE A 27 11.89 -12.64 -7.14
C PHE A 27 10.54 -13.20 -6.70
N LEU A 28 10.58 -14.35 -6.05
CA LEU A 28 9.50 -14.91 -5.25
C LEU A 28 10.12 -15.51 -4.00
N THR A 29 9.52 -15.31 -2.84
CA THR A 29 9.94 -15.98 -1.62
C THR A 29 9.25 -17.34 -1.47
N TYR A 30 9.89 -18.21 -0.71
CA TYR A 30 9.31 -19.48 -0.31
C TYR A 30 9.71 -19.84 1.11
N THR A 31 8.84 -20.58 1.81
CA THR A 31 9.10 -21.04 3.17
C THR A 31 8.77 -22.52 3.37
N PHE A 32 9.47 -23.11 4.33
CA PHE A 32 9.15 -24.41 4.94
C PHE A 32 8.72 -24.28 6.41
N GLY A 33 8.70 -23.06 6.94
CA GLY A 33 8.34 -22.72 8.32
C GLY A 33 6.88 -22.30 8.45
N GLY A 34 6.37 -22.32 9.68
CA GLY A 34 5.01 -21.86 9.98
C GLY A 34 3.91 -22.64 9.26
N PRO A 35 3.85 -23.99 9.37
CA PRO A 35 2.83 -24.77 8.67
C PRO A 35 1.43 -24.32 9.09
N GLN A 36 0.54 -24.23 8.12
CA GLN A 36 -0.86 -23.91 8.38
C GLN A 36 -1.51 -24.94 9.30
N ARG A 37 -2.61 -24.54 9.94
CA ARG A 37 -3.37 -25.42 10.84
C ARG A 37 -3.74 -26.74 10.14
N GLY A 38 -3.34 -27.86 10.75
CA GLY A 38 -3.59 -29.21 10.22
C GLY A 38 -2.55 -29.70 9.20
N SER A 39 -1.48 -28.93 9.00
CA SER A 39 -0.31 -29.32 8.22
C SER A 39 0.90 -29.60 9.12
N THR A 40 1.92 -30.25 8.58
CA THR A 40 3.21 -30.50 9.24
C THR A 40 4.38 -30.07 8.34
N GLU A 41 5.52 -29.77 8.95
CA GLU A 41 6.69 -29.29 8.21
C GLU A 41 7.32 -30.38 7.33
N PHE A 42 7.94 -29.95 6.24
CA PHE A 42 8.80 -30.79 5.43
C PHE A 42 10.06 -31.23 6.19
N GLY A 43 10.46 -32.49 6.05
CA GLY A 43 11.75 -32.96 6.56
C GLY A 43 12.91 -32.50 5.67
N ASN A 44 14.16 -32.61 6.16
CA ASN A 44 15.35 -32.14 5.42
C ASN A 44 15.46 -32.65 3.98
N ALA A 45 15.10 -33.92 3.74
CA ALA A 45 15.11 -34.50 2.40
C ALA A 45 14.04 -33.91 1.48
N ASP A 46 12.87 -33.57 2.03
CA ASP A 46 11.78 -32.92 1.30
C ASP A 46 12.14 -31.48 0.97
N LYS A 47 12.68 -30.72 1.95
CA LYS A 47 13.18 -29.36 1.74
C LYS A 47 14.24 -29.32 0.62
N ALA A 48 15.23 -30.21 0.67
CA ALA A 48 16.25 -30.31 -0.38
C ALA A 48 15.68 -30.65 -1.77
N MET A 49 14.64 -31.48 -1.82
CA MET A 49 13.97 -31.86 -3.06
C MET A 49 13.13 -30.71 -3.65
N ALA A 50 12.40 -29.99 -2.79
CA ALA A 50 11.63 -28.82 -3.18
C ALA A 50 12.53 -27.70 -3.72
N ARG A 51 13.67 -27.40 -3.05
CA ARG A 51 14.68 -26.46 -3.55
C ARG A 51 15.19 -26.81 -4.95
N LYS A 52 15.43 -28.11 -5.20
CA LYS A 52 15.84 -28.59 -6.53
C LYS A 52 14.74 -28.34 -7.57
N ALA A 53 13.48 -28.58 -7.24
CA ALA A 53 12.36 -28.35 -8.14
C ALA A 53 12.15 -26.87 -8.44
N LEU A 54 12.22 -26.01 -7.41
CA LEU A 54 12.22 -24.55 -7.55
C LEU A 54 13.35 -24.07 -8.45
N LYS A 55 14.59 -24.57 -8.25
CA LYS A 55 15.72 -24.24 -9.13
C LYS A 55 15.43 -24.58 -10.59
N MET A 56 14.79 -25.72 -10.88
CA MET A 56 14.45 -26.09 -12.26
C MET A 56 13.44 -25.13 -12.89
N TRP A 57 12.43 -24.70 -12.13
CA TRP A 57 11.49 -23.69 -12.60
C TRP A 57 12.17 -22.32 -12.78
N GLY A 58 13.01 -21.91 -11.84
CA GLY A 58 13.79 -20.68 -11.90
C GLY A 58 14.73 -20.64 -13.11
N ASP A 59 15.51 -21.71 -13.33
CA ASP A 59 16.36 -21.85 -14.52
C ASP A 59 15.55 -21.82 -15.83
N ALA A 60 14.27 -22.20 -15.80
CA ALA A 60 13.42 -22.23 -16.98
C ALA A 60 12.84 -20.86 -17.36
N CYS A 61 12.54 -19.99 -16.38
CA CYS A 61 11.85 -18.71 -16.61
C CYS A 61 12.58 -17.46 -16.12
N GLY A 62 13.59 -17.58 -15.26
CA GLY A 62 14.36 -16.46 -14.72
C GLY A 62 13.98 -16.05 -13.31
N ILE A 63 12.95 -16.66 -12.70
CA ILE A 63 12.58 -16.39 -11.30
C ILE A 63 13.70 -16.86 -10.35
N ARG A 64 14.04 -15.99 -9.42
CA ARG A 64 14.91 -16.24 -8.27
C ARG A 64 14.05 -16.50 -7.04
N PHE A 65 14.12 -17.75 -6.58
CA PHE A 65 13.42 -18.17 -5.38
C PHE A 65 14.25 -17.88 -4.13
N ILE A 66 13.71 -17.10 -3.20
CA ILE A 66 14.37 -16.69 -1.96
C ILE A 66 13.77 -17.48 -0.80
N GLU A 67 14.60 -18.18 -0.02
CA GLU A 67 14.10 -18.86 1.18
C GLU A 67 13.95 -17.88 2.34
N VAL A 68 12.79 -17.91 2.97
CA VAL A 68 12.51 -17.14 4.18
C VAL A 68 12.23 -18.05 5.38
N LYS A 69 12.45 -17.52 6.59
CA LYS A 69 12.37 -18.27 7.86
C LYS A 69 10.94 -18.30 8.44
N GLY A 70 10.16 -17.26 8.18
CA GLY A 70 8.80 -17.06 8.70
C GLY A 70 7.72 -17.84 7.95
N ALA A 71 6.45 -17.59 8.30
CA ALA A 71 5.30 -18.13 7.57
C ALA A 71 4.98 -17.31 6.30
N ASP A 72 5.43 -16.05 6.28
CA ASP A 72 5.15 -15.06 5.24
C ASP A 72 6.04 -15.33 4.05
N ALA A 73 5.44 -15.88 3.01
CA ALA A 73 6.07 -16.16 1.73
C ALA A 73 5.00 -16.38 0.66
N GLU A 74 5.33 -16.12 -0.61
CA GLU A 74 4.44 -16.45 -1.72
C GLU A 74 4.26 -17.97 -1.89
N LEU A 75 5.32 -18.77 -1.67
CA LEU A 75 5.27 -20.22 -1.81
C LEU A 75 5.48 -20.95 -0.48
N LYS A 76 4.46 -21.67 -0.01
CA LYS A 76 4.46 -22.32 1.31
C LYS A 76 4.43 -23.84 1.17
N PHE A 77 5.49 -24.53 1.59
CA PHE A 77 5.66 -25.98 1.41
C PHE A 77 5.40 -26.77 2.70
N GLN A 78 4.43 -27.69 2.65
CA GLN A 78 4.02 -28.42 3.85
C GLN A 78 3.36 -29.78 3.56
N TRP A 79 3.42 -30.69 4.51
CA TRP A 79 2.66 -31.94 4.50
C TRP A 79 1.25 -31.66 5.01
N LYS A 80 0.22 -32.23 4.37
CA LYS A 80 -1.17 -32.09 4.83
C LYS A 80 -1.94 -33.36 4.59
N TRP A 81 -2.79 -33.73 5.53
CA TRP A 81 -3.70 -34.84 5.32
C TRP A 81 -4.80 -34.42 4.33
N LEU A 82 -4.85 -35.05 3.15
CA LEU A 82 -5.87 -34.77 2.14
C LEU A 82 -6.80 -35.97 1.99
N SER A 83 -8.11 -35.73 2.13
CA SER A 83 -9.16 -36.78 2.10
C SER A 83 -9.37 -37.40 0.72
N ARG A 84 -8.96 -36.73 -0.35
CA ARG A 84 -9.06 -37.21 -1.73
C ARG A 84 -7.86 -38.11 -2.07
N ASN A 85 -8.03 -39.04 -3.01
CA ASN A 85 -6.91 -39.81 -3.61
C ASN A 85 -6.06 -38.89 -4.51
N SER A 86 -5.37 -37.89 -3.95
CA SER A 86 -4.29 -37.19 -4.64
C SER A 86 -3.01 -37.27 -3.82
N SER A 87 -1.88 -37.34 -4.53
CA SER A 87 -0.55 -37.40 -3.93
C SER A 87 -0.02 -36.02 -3.52
N GLY A 88 -0.57 -34.96 -4.09
CA GLY A 88 -0.29 -33.57 -3.76
C GLY A 88 -1.45 -32.67 -4.16
N ARG A 89 -1.35 -31.40 -3.77
CA ARG A 89 -2.23 -30.31 -4.17
C ARG A 89 -1.46 -29.00 -4.05
N ALA A 90 -1.67 -28.09 -4.97
CA ALA A 90 -1.30 -26.70 -4.81
C ALA A 90 -2.46 -25.77 -5.13
N GLU A 91 -2.34 -24.56 -4.61
CA GLU A 91 -3.18 -23.42 -4.95
C GLU A 91 -2.50 -22.62 -6.05
N PHE A 92 -3.30 -21.97 -6.90
CA PHE A 92 -2.77 -21.07 -7.91
C PHE A 92 -2.26 -19.77 -7.25
N PRO A 93 -1.52 -18.93 -7.97
CA PRO A 93 -1.39 -17.52 -7.61
C PRO A 93 -2.80 -16.93 -7.51
N GLU A 94 -3.16 -16.44 -6.33
CA GLU A 94 -4.39 -15.67 -6.16
C GLU A 94 -4.04 -14.20 -6.12
N LEU A 95 -4.92 -13.42 -6.69
CA LEU A 95 -4.83 -11.99 -6.81
C LEU A 95 -6.09 -11.47 -6.16
N TYR A 96 -5.95 -10.75 -5.06
CA TYR A 96 -7.09 -10.25 -4.34
C TYR A 96 -7.60 -9.01 -5.08
N LYS A 97 -8.90 -8.99 -5.34
CA LYS A 97 -9.57 -7.84 -5.93
C LYS A 97 -10.58 -7.30 -4.93
N ASN A 98 -10.09 -6.71 -3.84
CA ASN A 98 -10.93 -5.96 -2.92
C ASN A 98 -10.47 -4.51 -2.86
N SER A 99 -11.04 -3.69 -3.73
CA SER A 99 -11.57 -2.35 -3.45
C SER A 99 -11.89 -1.74 -4.82
N LEU A 100 -12.45 -0.54 -4.82
CA LEU A 100 -13.07 0.12 -5.97
C LEU A 100 -12.08 0.59 -7.05
N GLU A 101 -10.83 0.16 -7.03
CA GLU A 101 -9.77 0.61 -7.92
C GLU A 101 -9.38 -0.42 -9.00
N GLU A 102 -8.80 0.08 -10.10
CA GLU A 102 -8.52 -0.70 -11.30
C GLU A 102 -7.32 -1.66 -11.19
N ASP A 103 -6.57 -1.64 -10.08
CA ASP A 103 -5.31 -2.39 -9.90
C ASP A 103 -5.38 -3.49 -8.84
N VAL A 104 -4.58 -4.55 -9.01
CA VAL A 104 -4.77 -5.87 -8.39
C VAL A 104 -3.53 -6.31 -7.59
N VAL A 105 -3.59 -6.34 -6.26
CA VAL A 105 -2.47 -6.73 -5.38
C VAL A 105 -2.34 -8.27 -5.28
N ARG A 106 -1.13 -8.75 -4.98
CA ARG A 106 -0.86 -10.17 -4.67
C ARG A 106 -1.53 -10.53 -3.34
N ASP A 107 -2.24 -11.65 -3.32
CA ASP A 107 -2.92 -12.15 -2.12
C ASP A 107 -2.00 -13.08 -1.29
N ASP A 108 -2.15 -13.07 0.03
CA ASP A 108 -1.42 -13.93 0.97
C ASP A 108 -1.96 -15.38 1.02
N VAL A 109 -3.19 -15.61 0.51
CA VAL A 109 -3.85 -16.92 0.51
C VAL A 109 -3.50 -17.85 -0.66
N GLY A 110 -2.67 -17.41 -1.62
CA GLY A 110 -2.20 -18.21 -2.76
C GLY A 110 -0.95 -19.07 -2.50
N GLY A 111 -0.56 -19.89 -3.49
CA GLY A 111 0.79 -20.48 -3.55
C GLY A 111 1.12 -21.59 -2.53
N ASN A 112 0.15 -22.06 -1.75
CA ASN A 112 0.36 -23.20 -0.86
C ASN A 112 0.60 -24.49 -1.65
N ILE A 113 1.62 -25.26 -1.26
CA ILE A 113 2.03 -26.52 -1.90
C ILE A 113 2.03 -27.63 -0.86
N TYR A 114 1.14 -28.60 -1.08
CA TYR A 114 0.91 -29.72 -0.19
C TYR A 114 1.37 -31.04 -0.79
N LEU A 115 2.15 -31.81 -0.04
CA LEU A 115 2.25 -33.26 -0.25
C LEU A 115 1.27 -33.97 0.69
N ASN A 116 0.60 -35.01 0.18
CA ASN A 116 -0.41 -35.71 0.97
C ASN A 116 0.26 -36.64 1.99
N ASP A 117 0.06 -36.33 3.26
CA ASP A 117 0.62 -37.08 4.39
C ASP A 117 0.12 -38.54 4.44
N ARG A 118 -1.04 -38.82 3.84
CA ARG A 118 -1.55 -40.20 3.67
C ARG A 118 -0.56 -41.13 2.96
N TYR A 119 0.27 -40.58 2.07
CA TYR A 119 1.24 -41.33 1.25
C TYR A 119 2.69 -41.05 1.66
N HIS A 120 2.92 -40.56 2.88
CA HIS A 120 4.24 -40.13 3.34
C HIS A 120 5.32 -41.21 3.18
N LYS A 121 4.98 -42.46 3.52
CA LYS A 121 5.90 -43.61 3.42
C LYS A 121 6.23 -43.94 1.97
N GLU A 122 5.23 -43.98 1.10
CA GLU A 122 5.38 -44.25 -0.33
C GLU A 122 6.21 -43.15 -0.99
N LEU A 123 5.91 -41.88 -0.72
CA LEU A 123 6.63 -40.73 -1.27
C LEU A 123 8.06 -40.61 -0.72
N SER A 124 8.32 -41.15 0.47
CA SER A 124 9.68 -41.30 1.01
C SER A 124 10.47 -42.42 0.32
N THR A 125 9.78 -43.46 -0.16
CA THR A 125 10.35 -44.60 -0.87
C THR A 125 10.62 -44.27 -2.34
N TYR A 126 9.61 -43.77 -3.05
CA TYR A 126 9.64 -43.47 -4.48
C TYR A 126 10.05 -42.02 -4.74
N LYS A 127 11.32 -41.72 -4.45
CA LYS A 127 11.87 -40.35 -4.48
C LYS A 127 11.69 -39.64 -5.82
N SER A 128 11.85 -40.34 -6.94
CA SER A 128 11.64 -39.76 -8.27
C SER A 128 10.17 -39.39 -8.50
N PHE A 129 9.23 -40.22 -8.06
CA PHE A 129 7.81 -39.89 -8.17
C PHE A 129 7.43 -38.71 -7.28
N LYS A 130 7.97 -38.63 -6.04
CA LYS A 130 7.81 -37.45 -5.18
C LYS A 130 8.38 -36.18 -5.84
N PHE A 131 9.55 -36.29 -6.50
CA PHE A 131 10.14 -35.17 -7.21
C PHE A 131 9.29 -34.69 -8.39
N TYR A 132 8.69 -35.62 -9.13
CA TYR A 132 7.70 -35.32 -10.17
C TYR A 132 6.48 -34.56 -9.59
N ILE A 133 5.92 -35.02 -8.47
CA ILE A 133 4.79 -34.34 -7.81
C ILE A 133 5.17 -32.92 -7.42
N LEU A 134 6.36 -32.70 -6.84
CA LEU A 134 6.81 -31.35 -6.51
C LEU A 134 6.94 -30.46 -7.74
N LEU A 135 7.50 -30.95 -8.85
CA LEU A 135 7.52 -30.20 -10.11
C LEU A 135 6.10 -29.83 -10.59
N HIS A 136 5.16 -30.77 -10.48
CA HIS A 136 3.75 -30.58 -10.84
C HIS A 136 3.05 -29.54 -9.98
N GLU A 137 3.11 -29.68 -8.66
CA GLU A 137 2.42 -28.78 -7.73
C GLU A 137 3.04 -27.37 -7.72
N ILE A 138 4.36 -27.25 -7.88
CA ILE A 138 4.99 -25.92 -8.10
C ILE A 138 4.48 -25.30 -9.41
N GLY A 139 4.29 -26.10 -10.46
CA GLY A 139 3.70 -25.62 -11.72
C GLY A 139 2.33 -24.98 -11.49
N HIS A 140 1.47 -25.59 -10.67
CA HIS A 140 0.20 -24.99 -10.24
C HIS A 140 0.40 -23.68 -9.46
N ALA A 141 1.27 -23.68 -8.46
CA ALA A 141 1.59 -22.50 -7.66
C ALA A 141 2.24 -21.36 -8.45
N LEU A 142 2.71 -21.62 -9.67
CA LEU A 142 3.18 -20.61 -10.61
C LEU A 142 2.15 -20.25 -11.70
N GLY A 143 0.96 -20.83 -11.71
CA GLY A 143 -0.11 -20.48 -12.68
C GLY A 143 -0.32 -21.46 -13.83
N LEU A 144 0.25 -22.66 -13.77
CA LEU A 144 0.04 -23.70 -14.80
C LEU A 144 -1.10 -24.64 -14.42
N LYS A 145 -2.00 -24.95 -15.35
CA LYS A 145 -3.11 -25.91 -15.16
C LYS A 145 -2.87 -27.23 -15.91
N HIS A 146 -3.69 -28.23 -15.60
CA HIS A 146 -3.72 -29.49 -16.33
C HIS A 146 -4.09 -29.27 -17.82
N PRO A 147 -3.53 -30.05 -18.76
CA PRO A 147 -3.88 -29.98 -20.18
C PRO A 147 -5.23 -30.65 -20.55
N PHE A 148 -6.07 -30.96 -19.55
CA PHE A 148 -7.38 -31.56 -19.70
C PHE A 148 -8.33 -31.04 -18.60
N HIS A 149 -9.64 -31.06 -18.85
CA HIS A 149 -10.66 -30.77 -17.83
C HIS A 149 -11.25 -32.07 -17.26
N LYS A 150 -11.38 -32.17 -15.94
CA LYS A 150 -11.96 -33.33 -15.22
C LYS A 150 -13.47 -33.54 -15.45
N MET A 151 -14.14 -32.70 -16.23
CA MET A 151 -15.58 -32.83 -16.49
C MET A 151 -15.86 -33.50 -17.83
N ALA A 152 -16.80 -34.44 -17.84
CA ALA A 152 -17.13 -35.32 -18.98
C ALA A 152 -17.55 -34.60 -20.28
N HIS A 153 -17.80 -33.29 -20.25
CA HIS A 153 -18.26 -32.50 -21.39
C HIS A 153 -17.24 -31.48 -21.94
N ASN A 154 -15.98 -31.46 -21.48
CA ASN A 154 -14.99 -30.48 -21.96
C ASN A 154 -13.75 -31.09 -22.63
N LYS A 155 -13.40 -30.51 -23.78
CA LYS A 155 -12.39 -30.91 -24.77
C LYS A 155 -11.02 -31.22 -24.15
N GLN A 156 -10.39 -32.30 -24.61
CA GLN A 156 -8.94 -32.51 -24.47
C GLN A 156 -8.24 -31.28 -25.09
N LEU A 157 -7.49 -30.52 -24.30
CA LEU A 157 -6.86 -29.28 -24.78
C LEU A 157 -5.57 -29.59 -25.55
N LEU A 158 -4.91 -30.71 -25.24
CA LEU A 158 -3.81 -31.30 -26.00
C LEU A 158 -4.24 -32.63 -26.63
N LYS A 159 -3.68 -32.97 -27.80
CA LYS A 159 -3.84 -34.32 -28.38
C LYS A 159 -3.13 -35.36 -27.51
N SER A 160 -3.57 -36.62 -27.58
CA SER A 160 -3.19 -37.69 -26.64
C SER A 160 -1.68 -37.95 -26.50
N ASP A 161 -0.87 -37.70 -27.53
CA ASP A 161 0.57 -37.91 -27.45
C ASP A 161 1.33 -36.76 -26.76
N LEU A 162 0.71 -35.57 -26.69
CA LEU A 162 1.22 -34.35 -26.06
C LEU A 162 0.80 -34.23 -24.59
N ASP A 163 -0.35 -34.79 -24.21
CA ASP A 163 -0.80 -34.96 -22.82
C ASP A 163 -0.07 -36.13 -22.17
N HIS A 164 1.23 -35.94 -21.87
CA HIS A 164 2.08 -36.94 -21.24
C HIS A 164 3.26 -36.28 -20.52
N VAL A 165 3.73 -36.88 -19.43
CA VAL A 165 4.88 -36.40 -18.61
C VAL A 165 6.20 -36.19 -19.36
N LYS A 166 6.33 -36.69 -20.59
CA LYS A 166 7.50 -36.45 -21.46
C LYS A 166 7.52 -35.03 -22.04
N HIS A 167 6.36 -34.38 -22.12
CA HIS A 167 6.18 -33.07 -22.72
C HIS A 167 5.77 -32.01 -21.70
N THR A 168 5.04 -32.42 -20.66
CA THR A 168 4.61 -31.55 -19.57
C THR A 168 4.46 -32.32 -18.26
N VAL A 169 5.08 -31.82 -17.18
CA VAL A 169 4.85 -32.34 -15.83
C VAL A 169 3.42 -32.13 -15.36
N MET A 170 2.64 -31.27 -16.02
CA MET A 170 1.22 -31.02 -15.70
C MET A 170 0.27 -32.12 -16.19
N SER A 171 0.76 -33.14 -16.91
CA SER A 171 -0.05 -34.29 -17.34
C SER A 171 -0.03 -35.41 -16.31
N TYR A 172 -1.15 -36.12 -16.13
CA TYR A 172 -1.17 -37.35 -15.33
C TYR A 172 -0.74 -38.60 -16.12
N THR A 173 -0.56 -38.52 -17.43
CA THR A 173 -0.29 -39.68 -18.28
C THR A 173 1.20 -39.99 -18.33
N GLY A 174 1.56 -41.23 -17.98
CA GLY A 174 2.93 -41.75 -18.01
C GLY A 174 3.79 -41.39 -16.80
N GLY A 175 3.22 -40.72 -15.79
CA GLY A 175 3.84 -40.55 -14.48
C GLY A 175 3.50 -41.73 -13.57
N ASP A 176 4.52 -42.46 -13.12
CA ASP A 176 4.34 -43.57 -12.18
C ASP A 176 5.56 -43.75 -11.25
N ILE A 177 5.43 -44.64 -10.28
CA ILE A 177 6.43 -44.90 -9.22
C ILE A 177 7.80 -45.38 -9.73
N ASN A 178 7.88 -45.87 -10.97
CA ASN A 178 9.11 -46.35 -11.62
C ASN A 178 9.77 -45.28 -12.51
N MET A 179 9.25 -44.06 -12.53
CA MET A 179 9.86 -42.96 -13.27
C MET A 179 11.28 -42.70 -12.75
N MET A 180 12.28 -42.68 -13.64
CA MET A 180 13.68 -42.57 -13.22
C MET A 180 14.20 -41.12 -13.16
N SER A 181 13.73 -40.23 -14.04
CA SER A 181 14.26 -38.86 -14.15
C SER A 181 13.19 -37.83 -14.52
N PRO A 182 12.37 -37.37 -13.56
CA PRO A 182 11.46 -36.24 -13.78
C PRO A 182 12.20 -34.97 -14.17
N SER A 183 11.67 -34.28 -15.17
CA SER A 183 12.19 -32.99 -15.65
C SER A 183 11.08 -32.18 -16.30
N LEU A 184 11.30 -30.86 -16.41
CA LEU A 184 10.39 -29.99 -17.14
C LEU A 184 10.44 -30.32 -18.63
N GLY A 185 9.28 -30.65 -19.19
CA GLY A 185 9.13 -30.89 -20.61
C GLY A 185 9.09 -29.59 -21.40
N ARG A 186 9.16 -29.71 -22.73
CA ARG A 186 9.17 -28.56 -23.64
C ARG A 186 7.93 -27.66 -23.47
N LEU A 187 6.76 -28.23 -23.18
CA LEU A 187 5.53 -27.44 -23.01
C LEU A 187 5.52 -26.70 -21.67
N ASP A 188 6.10 -27.28 -20.61
CA ASP A 188 6.26 -26.60 -19.32
C ASP A 188 7.11 -25.34 -19.49
N ILE A 189 8.27 -25.50 -20.13
CA ILE A 189 9.21 -24.40 -20.38
C ILE A 189 8.55 -23.32 -21.24
N GLN A 190 7.81 -23.69 -22.28
CA GLN A 190 7.08 -22.72 -23.11
C GLN A 190 5.97 -21.99 -22.35
N ALA A 191 5.24 -22.69 -21.47
CA ALA A 191 4.15 -22.11 -20.70
C ALA A 191 4.65 -21.19 -19.60
N ILE A 192 5.65 -21.61 -18.82
CA ILE A 192 6.21 -20.77 -17.76
C ILE A 192 6.92 -19.54 -18.33
N ARG A 193 7.60 -19.67 -19.49
CA ARG A 193 8.16 -18.52 -20.19
C ARG A 193 7.12 -17.63 -20.84
N ALA A 194 5.92 -18.14 -21.10
CA ALA A 194 4.83 -17.26 -21.44
C ALA A 194 4.50 -16.40 -20.21
N LEU A 195 4.28 -16.99 -19.04
CA LEU A 195 3.90 -16.22 -17.84
C LEU A 195 5.01 -15.26 -17.34
N TYR A 196 6.24 -15.74 -17.23
CA TYR A 196 7.34 -15.06 -16.56
C TYR A 196 8.54 -14.80 -17.47
N GLY A 197 8.45 -15.08 -18.77
CA GLY A 197 9.50 -14.81 -19.76
C GLY A 197 10.73 -15.70 -19.71
N ASN A 198 11.78 -15.28 -20.43
CA ASN A 198 12.96 -16.11 -20.67
C ASN A 198 14.01 -15.93 -19.55
N PRO A 199 14.78 -16.99 -19.22
CA PRO A 199 15.76 -17.00 -18.12
C PRO A 199 17.05 -16.20 -18.41
N SER A 200 17.02 -15.21 -19.29
CA SER A 200 18.17 -14.35 -19.59
C SER A 200 18.16 -13.02 -18.81
N GLN A 201 17.51 -13.00 -17.63
CA GLN A 201 17.34 -11.81 -16.79
C GLN A 201 18.11 -11.89 -15.47
N ASP A 202 19.38 -12.33 -15.53
CA ASP A 202 20.33 -12.36 -14.41
C ASP A 202 20.59 -10.96 -13.83
N GLY A 203 19.63 -10.37 -13.10
CA GLY A 203 19.78 -9.05 -12.49
C GLY A 203 19.98 -7.92 -13.51
N LYS A 204 19.38 -8.02 -14.70
CA LYS A 204 19.33 -6.93 -15.70
C LYS A 204 18.04 -6.13 -15.66
N GLN A 205 17.11 -6.45 -14.76
CA GLN A 205 15.87 -5.67 -14.61
C GLN A 205 16.07 -4.42 -13.77
N VAL A 206 17.00 -4.51 -12.85
CA VAL A 206 17.47 -3.47 -11.94
C VAL A 206 19.00 -3.42 -12.10
N ALA A 207 19.68 -2.32 -11.82
CA ALA A 207 21.14 -2.25 -11.93
C ALA A 207 21.84 -3.13 -10.89
N LYS A 208 21.25 -3.26 -9.69
CA LYS A 208 21.81 -4.01 -8.58
C LYS A 208 20.72 -4.63 -7.73
N TRP A 209 21.02 -5.77 -7.11
CA TRP A 209 20.19 -6.35 -6.06
C TRP A 209 21.03 -7.14 -5.05
N SER A 210 20.49 -7.35 -3.85
CA SER A 210 21.07 -8.22 -2.82
C SER A 210 20.00 -8.83 -1.91
N TRP A 211 20.35 -9.93 -1.22
CA TRP A 211 19.49 -10.57 -0.22
C TRP A 211 20.25 -10.75 1.09
N SER A 212 19.69 -10.23 2.20
CA SER A 212 20.17 -10.51 3.56
C SER A 212 19.41 -11.69 4.16
N SER A 213 20.08 -12.83 4.33
CA SER A 213 19.47 -13.99 5.01
C SER A 213 19.36 -13.82 6.53
N THR A 214 20.06 -12.84 7.11
CA THR A 214 19.94 -12.50 8.53
C THR A 214 18.67 -11.71 8.75
N ASP A 215 18.53 -10.60 8.02
CA ASP A 215 17.47 -9.60 8.20
C ASP A 215 16.20 -9.93 7.41
N GLN A 216 16.28 -10.91 6.49
CA GLN A 216 15.21 -11.26 5.56
C GLN A 216 14.82 -10.10 4.65
N THR A 217 15.82 -9.34 4.19
CA THR A 217 15.61 -8.14 3.36
C THR A 217 16.13 -8.33 1.95
N LEU A 218 15.28 -8.05 0.96
CA LEU A 218 15.67 -7.91 -0.43
C LEU A 218 15.94 -6.42 -0.72
N THR A 219 17.02 -6.13 -1.42
CA THR A 219 17.36 -4.77 -1.85
C THR A 219 17.50 -4.74 -3.35
N GLN A 220 16.92 -3.74 -4.01
CA GLN A 220 16.98 -3.52 -5.46
C GLN A 220 17.24 -2.04 -5.78
N ILE A 221 18.00 -1.78 -6.84
CA ILE A 221 18.30 -0.41 -7.34
C ILE A 221 18.09 -0.39 -8.84
N GLY A 222 17.28 0.56 -9.34
CA GLY A 222 16.98 0.80 -10.75
C GLY A 222 18.21 1.15 -11.61
N LYS A 223 17.99 1.39 -12.90
CA LYS A 223 19.04 1.59 -13.92
C LYS A 223 19.20 3.05 -14.36
N GLY A 224 18.62 3.99 -13.63
CA GLY A 224 18.61 5.40 -14.01
C GLY A 224 17.84 5.67 -15.30
N VAL A 225 16.81 4.86 -15.55
CA VAL A 225 15.75 5.05 -16.56
C VAL A 225 14.46 4.48 -15.99
N ALA A 226 13.31 4.94 -16.51
CA ALA A 226 12.00 4.37 -16.18
C ALA A 226 12.00 2.82 -16.12
N ASP A 227 11.84 2.33 -14.91
CA ASP A 227 11.90 0.95 -14.48
C ASP A 227 10.55 0.51 -13.89
N ILE A 228 10.43 -0.80 -13.72
CA ILE A 228 9.36 -1.39 -12.92
C ILE A 228 10.03 -2.34 -11.95
N ILE A 229 9.96 -2.01 -10.67
CA ILE A 229 10.60 -2.73 -9.59
C ILE A 229 9.52 -3.42 -8.74
N TYR A 230 9.75 -4.70 -8.46
CA TYR A 230 8.82 -5.55 -7.72
C TYR A 230 9.52 -6.12 -6.50
N GLY A 231 8.98 -5.85 -5.33
CA GLY A 231 9.30 -6.49 -4.07
C GLY A 231 8.73 -7.90 -3.95
N VAL A 232 8.70 -8.39 -2.73
CA VAL A 232 8.29 -9.72 -2.31
C VAL A 232 7.49 -9.63 -1.00
N ALA A 233 6.99 -10.76 -0.51
CA ALA A 233 6.17 -10.81 0.72
C ALA A 233 6.94 -10.58 2.05
N VAL A 234 8.15 -10.02 2.00
CA VAL A 234 8.95 -9.68 3.18
C VAL A 234 9.67 -8.36 2.93
N LYS A 235 10.09 -7.69 4.01
CA LYS A 235 10.82 -6.41 3.98
C LYS A 235 11.72 -6.23 2.75
N ASP A 236 11.46 -5.18 2.02
CA ASP A 236 12.19 -4.74 0.85
C ASP A 236 12.85 -3.36 1.07
N ILE A 237 13.90 -3.10 0.30
CA ILE A 237 14.47 -1.77 0.11
C ILE A 237 14.61 -1.57 -1.40
N LEU A 238 13.72 -0.77 -1.98
CA LEU A 238 13.59 -0.57 -3.42
C LEU A 238 13.89 0.88 -3.77
N ASN A 239 14.73 1.09 -4.78
CA ASN A 239 15.15 2.43 -5.19
C ASN A 239 15.10 2.54 -6.72
N GLY A 240 14.41 3.56 -7.23
CA GLY A 240 14.21 3.85 -8.65
C GLY A 240 15.43 4.44 -9.36
N ASP A 241 16.20 5.27 -8.65
CA ASP A 241 17.35 6.04 -9.13
C ASP A 241 16.96 7.24 -10.02
N HIS A 242 16.67 7.02 -11.31
CA HIS A 242 16.24 8.12 -12.19
C HIS A 242 15.21 7.60 -13.21
N GLY A 243 14.34 8.52 -13.67
CA GLY A 243 13.30 8.30 -14.66
C GLY A 243 12.00 7.82 -14.04
N ASP A 244 10.89 8.01 -14.74
CA ASP A 244 9.54 7.70 -14.25
C ASP A 244 9.34 6.20 -13.93
N ASP A 245 9.49 5.86 -12.66
CA ASP A 245 9.56 4.52 -12.12
C ASP A 245 8.22 4.03 -11.57
N LYS A 246 8.05 2.70 -11.58
CA LYS A 246 6.93 2.04 -10.89
C LYS A 246 7.48 1.06 -9.88
N ILE A 247 7.23 1.29 -8.60
CA ILE A 247 7.79 0.50 -7.51
C ILE A 247 6.65 -0.09 -6.68
N TYR A 248 6.69 -1.41 -6.50
CA TYR A 248 5.68 -2.15 -5.73
C TYR A 248 6.38 -2.96 -4.63
N GLY A 249 6.15 -2.64 -3.35
CA GLY A 249 6.69 -3.37 -2.19
C GLY A 249 6.02 -4.74 -2.00
N PHE A 250 4.69 -4.73 -2.04
CA PHE A 250 3.77 -5.84 -1.81
C PHE A 250 3.53 -6.17 -0.33
N GLY A 251 4.46 -6.79 0.37
CA GLY A 251 4.17 -7.30 1.71
C GLY A 251 5.38 -7.27 2.62
N GLY A 252 5.14 -6.96 3.88
CA GLY A 252 6.20 -6.68 4.84
C GLY A 252 6.52 -5.19 4.88
N ASN A 253 7.23 -4.77 5.92
CA ASN A 253 7.50 -3.37 6.19
C ASN A 253 8.67 -2.86 5.32
N ASP A 254 8.33 -2.25 4.19
CA ASP A 254 9.20 -1.92 3.08
C ASP A 254 9.72 -0.48 3.14
N VAL A 255 10.76 -0.22 2.35
CA VAL A 255 11.26 1.14 2.12
C VAL A 255 11.42 1.36 0.62
N LEU A 256 10.71 2.35 0.08
CA LEU A 256 10.64 2.65 -1.35
C LEU A 256 11.13 4.08 -1.60
N TYR A 257 12.03 4.23 -2.58
CA TYR A 257 12.56 5.52 -3.03
C TYR A 257 12.32 5.68 -4.54
N GLY A 258 11.61 6.73 -4.96
CA GLY A 258 11.48 7.13 -6.37
C GLY A 258 12.78 7.78 -6.88
N ASP A 259 13.30 8.71 -6.09
CA ASP A 259 14.44 9.60 -6.38
C ASP A 259 14.13 10.67 -7.43
N VAL A 260 14.47 10.48 -8.70
CA VAL A 260 14.33 11.52 -9.73
C VAL A 260 13.40 11.04 -10.82
N GLY A 261 12.25 11.67 -11.00
CA GLY A 261 11.29 11.25 -12.02
C GLY A 261 9.87 11.54 -11.57
N ASN A 262 8.90 11.20 -12.41
CA ASN A 262 7.50 11.14 -11.96
C ASN A 262 7.16 9.68 -11.66
N ASP A 263 7.22 9.30 -10.40
CA ASP A 263 7.25 7.93 -9.93
C ASP A 263 5.89 7.48 -9.35
N ASP A 264 5.60 6.18 -9.42
CA ASP A 264 4.40 5.53 -8.85
C ASP A 264 4.87 4.47 -7.85
N LEU A 265 4.82 4.81 -6.57
CA LEU A 265 5.27 4.00 -5.45
C LEU A 265 4.07 3.42 -4.70
N ARG A 266 4.11 2.11 -4.43
CA ARG A 266 3.06 1.41 -3.67
C ARG A 266 3.67 0.49 -2.64
N GLY A 267 3.41 0.74 -1.36
CA GLY A 267 3.88 -0.06 -0.23
C GLY A 267 3.24 -1.45 -0.25
N GLY A 268 1.94 -1.51 -0.01
CA GLY A 268 1.17 -2.76 -0.08
C GLY A 268 0.64 -3.16 1.29
N TYR A 269 1.20 -4.21 1.90
CA TYR A 269 0.82 -4.68 3.23
C TYR A 269 2.01 -4.55 4.18
N GLY A 270 1.76 -4.06 5.39
CA GLY A 270 2.79 -3.82 6.40
C GLY A 270 3.05 -2.32 6.53
N ASP A 271 3.80 -1.95 7.58
CA ASP A 271 4.08 -0.55 7.85
C ASP A 271 5.26 -0.10 6.97
N ASP A 272 4.96 0.66 5.92
CA ASP A 272 5.86 1.01 4.84
C ASP A 272 6.39 2.44 4.95
N THR A 273 7.54 2.70 4.34
CA THR A 273 8.08 4.06 4.18
C THR A 273 8.33 4.35 2.72
N LEU A 274 7.65 5.37 2.19
CA LEU A 274 7.71 5.77 0.79
C LEU A 274 8.27 7.20 0.68
N GLN A 275 9.18 7.42 -0.27
CA GLN A 275 9.75 8.72 -0.56
C GLN A 275 9.78 8.95 -2.08
N GLY A 276 9.08 9.98 -2.55
CA GLY A 276 8.98 10.38 -3.96
C GLY A 276 10.30 10.93 -4.47
N GLY A 277 10.66 12.12 -4.00
CA GLY A 277 11.96 12.73 -4.24
C GLY A 277 11.84 14.01 -5.06
N THR A 278 12.09 13.96 -6.36
CA THR A 278 11.90 15.12 -7.24
C THR A 278 11.08 14.73 -8.45
N GLY A 279 10.10 15.55 -8.77
CA GLY A 279 9.15 15.32 -9.84
C GLY A 279 7.75 15.13 -9.26
N SER A 280 6.75 14.99 -10.13
CA SER A 280 5.36 14.82 -9.66
C SER A 280 5.06 13.35 -9.46
N ASP A 281 5.12 12.93 -8.20
CA ASP A 281 5.05 11.54 -7.77
C ASP A 281 3.64 11.15 -7.32
N THR A 282 3.39 9.84 -7.28
CA THR A 282 2.19 9.25 -6.70
C THR A 282 2.60 8.15 -5.73
N LEU A 283 2.30 8.36 -4.45
CA LEU A 283 2.63 7.45 -3.37
C LEU A 283 1.35 6.86 -2.76
N ARG A 284 1.36 5.55 -2.52
CA ARG A 284 0.28 4.82 -1.85
C ARG A 284 0.85 3.90 -0.78
N GLY A 285 0.49 4.13 0.48
CA GLY A 285 0.88 3.28 1.61
C GLY A 285 0.28 1.89 1.48
N GLY A 286 -1.04 1.81 1.60
CA GLY A 286 -1.79 0.58 1.42
C GLY A 286 -2.45 0.13 2.72
N TYR A 287 -2.00 -1.01 3.26
CA TYR A 287 -2.46 -1.54 4.53
C TYR A 287 -1.30 -1.53 5.52
N GLY A 288 -1.47 -0.85 6.65
CA GLY A 288 -0.41 -0.72 7.66
C GLY A 288 -0.31 0.73 8.10
N ASP A 289 0.47 0.99 9.15
CA ASP A 289 0.69 2.36 9.60
C ASP A 289 1.87 2.94 8.79
N ASP A 290 1.58 3.67 7.71
CA ASP A 290 2.55 4.04 6.68
C ASP A 290 3.12 5.46 6.86
N MET A 291 4.29 5.69 6.27
CA MET A 291 4.96 6.99 6.27
C MET A 291 5.36 7.42 4.86
N LEU A 292 4.74 8.49 4.35
CA LEU A 292 4.86 8.95 2.97
C LEU A 292 5.45 10.37 2.92
N TYR A 293 6.42 10.56 2.02
CA TYR A 293 7.06 11.85 1.73
C TYR A 293 7.01 12.14 0.22
N GLY A 294 6.33 13.22 -0.19
CA GLY A 294 6.35 13.70 -1.58
C GLY A 294 7.69 14.30 -1.96
N ASP A 295 8.21 15.14 -1.06
CA ASP A 295 9.46 15.92 -1.16
C ASP A 295 9.35 17.18 -2.03
N ILE A 296 9.56 17.12 -3.35
CA ILE A 296 9.69 18.31 -4.21
C ILE A 296 8.86 18.15 -5.48
N ASP A 297 8.20 19.24 -5.87
CA ASP A 297 7.20 19.37 -6.92
C ASP A 297 5.83 18.86 -6.44
N ASN A 298 4.83 18.85 -7.32
CA ASN A 298 3.45 18.59 -6.93
C ASN A 298 3.16 17.08 -6.89
N ASP A 299 2.85 16.57 -5.71
CA ASP A 299 2.72 15.15 -5.43
C ASP A 299 1.29 14.73 -5.05
N VAL A 300 1.02 13.44 -5.16
CA VAL A 300 -0.23 12.82 -4.70
C VAL A 300 0.11 11.71 -3.70
N LEU A 301 -0.29 11.87 -2.45
CA LEU A 301 -0.03 10.92 -1.36
C LEU A 301 -1.34 10.34 -0.85
N LYS A 302 -1.38 9.01 -0.69
CA LYS A 302 -2.52 8.28 -0.12
C LYS A 302 -2.05 7.31 0.95
N GLY A 303 -2.46 7.50 2.20
CA GLY A 303 -2.20 6.56 3.29
C GLY A 303 -2.93 5.23 3.08
N GLU A 304 -4.23 5.35 2.79
CA GLU A 304 -5.20 4.27 2.57
C GLU A 304 -5.74 3.65 3.87
N ILE A 305 -5.14 2.58 4.42
CA ILE A 305 -5.68 1.88 5.61
C ILE A 305 -4.59 1.72 6.67
N GLY A 306 -4.78 2.36 7.81
CA GLY A 306 -3.88 2.34 8.96
C GLY A 306 -3.73 3.74 9.53
N ASP A 307 -3.00 3.89 10.62
CA ASP A 307 -2.72 5.21 11.19
C ASP A 307 -1.49 5.81 10.48
N ASP A 308 -1.70 6.67 9.49
CA ASP A 308 -0.68 7.08 8.52
C ASP A 308 -0.06 8.46 8.81
N ILE A 309 1.17 8.68 8.33
CA ILE A 309 1.86 9.98 8.38
C ILE A 309 2.25 10.41 6.96
N LEU A 310 1.69 11.53 6.49
CA LEU A 310 1.93 12.07 5.16
C LEU A 310 2.59 13.46 5.25
N HIS A 311 3.62 13.66 4.42
CA HIS A 311 4.30 14.94 4.23
C HIS A 311 4.34 15.26 2.73
N GLY A 312 3.67 16.34 2.31
CA GLY A 312 3.68 16.84 0.93
C GLY A 312 5.08 17.29 0.54
N GLY A 313 5.58 18.29 1.26
CA GLY A 313 6.93 18.80 1.08
C GLY A 313 6.90 20.17 0.42
N ALA A 314 7.50 20.33 -0.75
CA ALA A 314 7.50 21.59 -1.48
C ALA A 314 6.80 21.43 -2.83
N GLY A 315 5.63 22.02 -2.98
CA GLY A 315 4.78 21.76 -4.13
C GLY A 315 3.35 22.17 -3.80
N ASN A 316 2.46 22.01 -4.76
CA ASN A 316 1.04 22.04 -4.44
C ASN A 316 0.56 20.59 -4.44
N ASP A 317 0.44 20.02 -3.25
CA ASP A 317 0.29 18.59 -3.02
C ASP A 317 -1.15 18.19 -2.71
N ASP A 318 -1.50 16.93 -2.99
CA ASP A 318 -2.81 16.32 -2.69
C ASP A 318 -2.61 15.12 -1.76
N LEU A 319 -3.00 15.28 -0.50
CA LEU A 319 -2.82 14.31 0.59
C LEU A 319 -4.17 13.77 1.05
N ASP A 320 -4.27 12.44 1.12
CA ASP A 320 -5.46 11.69 1.52
C ASP A 320 -5.07 10.62 2.56
N GLY A 321 -5.43 10.82 3.83
CA GLY A 321 -5.11 9.88 4.92
C GLY A 321 -5.84 8.56 4.73
N GLY A 322 -7.17 8.61 4.70
CA GLY A 322 -8.02 7.49 4.32
C GLY A 322 -8.76 6.90 5.52
N HIS A 323 -8.32 5.76 6.04
CA HIS A 323 -8.92 5.09 7.17
C HIS A 323 -7.89 4.92 8.30
N GLY A 324 -8.08 5.60 9.41
CA GLY A 324 -7.17 5.52 10.56
C GLY A 324 -7.09 6.84 11.30
N GLN A 325 -6.17 6.97 12.23
CA GLN A 325 -5.85 8.26 12.85
C GLN A 325 -4.63 8.84 12.14
N ASP A 326 -4.89 9.71 11.18
CA ASP A 326 -3.87 10.14 10.24
C ASP A 326 -3.26 11.50 10.63
N MET A 327 -2.00 11.71 10.24
CA MET A 327 -1.29 12.98 10.40
C MET A 327 -0.78 13.47 9.06
N LEU A 328 -1.37 14.56 8.57
CA LEU A 328 -1.08 15.13 7.24
C LEU A 328 -0.40 16.50 7.40
N HIS A 329 0.72 16.70 6.71
CA HIS A 329 1.41 17.97 6.60
C HIS A 329 1.55 18.37 5.12
N GLY A 330 0.96 19.49 4.70
CA GLY A 330 1.16 20.04 3.35
C GLY A 330 2.58 20.58 3.16
N ASP A 331 3.10 21.25 4.19
CA ASP A 331 4.41 21.87 4.26
C ASP A 331 4.51 23.19 3.46
N ILE A 332 4.99 23.19 2.20
CA ILE A 332 5.21 24.42 1.42
C ILE A 332 4.47 24.37 0.08
N GLY A 333 3.45 25.20 -0.06
CA GLY A 333 2.75 25.53 -1.29
C GLY A 333 1.24 25.58 -1.04
N ASP A 334 0.43 25.64 -2.10
CA ASP A 334 -1.03 25.62 -1.92
C ASP A 334 -1.50 24.16 -1.95
N ASP A 335 -1.72 23.56 -0.77
CA ASP A 335 -1.93 22.12 -0.60
C ASP A 335 -3.42 21.75 -0.39
N ALA A 336 -3.77 20.51 -0.72
CA ALA A 336 -5.07 19.91 -0.43
C ALA A 336 -4.89 18.71 0.50
N LEU A 337 -5.50 18.78 1.69
CA LEU A 337 -5.41 17.75 2.72
C LEU A 337 -6.81 17.20 3.04
N HIS A 338 -6.92 15.86 3.03
CA HIS A 338 -8.13 15.11 3.33
C HIS A 338 -7.81 14.07 4.40
N GLY A 339 -8.34 14.23 5.63
CA GLY A 339 -8.12 13.28 6.72
C GLY A 339 -8.78 11.94 6.44
N GLY A 340 -10.09 11.96 6.21
CA GLY A 340 -10.85 10.77 5.82
C GLY A 340 -11.70 10.27 6.97
N ASN A 341 -11.48 9.04 7.43
CA ASN A 341 -12.21 8.47 8.57
C ASN A 341 -11.26 8.27 9.73
N GLY A 342 -11.57 8.88 10.87
CA GLY A 342 -10.86 8.68 12.12
C GLY A 342 -10.57 9.99 12.79
N TRP A 343 -9.59 10.05 13.70
CA TRP A 343 -9.29 11.29 14.42
C TRP A 343 -8.01 11.85 13.86
N ASP A 344 -8.15 12.78 12.93
CA ASP A 344 -7.07 13.19 12.06
C ASP A 344 -6.47 14.53 12.52
N VAL A 345 -5.19 14.73 12.18
CA VAL A 345 -4.46 15.98 12.41
C VAL A 345 -3.95 16.49 11.07
N LEU A 346 -4.47 17.63 10.63
CA LEU A 346 -4.12 18.25 9.36
C LEU A 346 -3.41 19.58 9.62
N GLN A 347 -2.22 19.74 9.03
CA GLN A 347 -1.44 20.96 9.07
C GLN A 347 -1.12 21.40 7.63
N GLY A 348 -1.67 22.53 7.18
CA GLY A 348 -1.43 23.06 5.83
C GLY A 348 0.02 23.49 5.65
N GLY A 349 0.45 24.52 6.37
CA GLY A 349 1.83 24.98 6.36
C GLY A 349 1.96 26.38 5.76
N LEU A 350 2.74 26.53 4.70
CA LEU A 350 2.94 27.80 4.01
C LEU A 350 2.19 27.80 2.67
N GLY A 351 1.21 28.67 2.50
CA GLY A 351 0.46 28.78 1.25
C GLY A 351 -1.04 28.87 1.53
N ASN A 352 -1.87 28.81 0.50
CA ASN A 352 -3.32 28.83 0.68
C ASN A 352 -3.86 27.41 0.59
N ASP A 353 -4.05 26.81 1.76
CA ASP A 353 -4.32 25.39 1.87
C ASP A 353 -5.81 25.10 1.96
N ALA A 354 -6.19 23.90 1.53
CA ALA A 354 -7.55 23.38 1.63
C ALA A 354 -7.54 22.12 2.50
N LEU A 355 -8.00 22.24 3.75
CA LEU A 355 -8.06 21.16 4.72
C LEU A 355 -9.50 20.67 4.90
N ASN A 356 -9.69 19.36 4.87
CA ASN A 356 -10.95 18.68 5.15
C ASN A 356 -10.71 17.52 6.13
N GLY A 357 -11.24 17.62 7.36
CA GLY A 357 -11.10 16.59 8.39
C GLY A 357 -11.78 15.29 7.97
N GLY A 358 -13.10 15.33 7.76
CA GLY A 358 -13.86 14.20 7.25
C GLY A 358 -14.84 13.66 8.28
N GLU A 359 -14.72 12.38 8.64
CA GLU A 359 -15.55 11.76 9.68
C GLU A 359 -14.81 11.71 11.01
N SER A 360 -15.52 12.04 12.09
CA SER A 360 -15.09 12.09 13.50
C SER A 360 -14.42 13.41 13.89
N ASN A 361 -13.70 13.43 15.03
CA ASN A 361 -13.25 14.68 15.64
C ASN A 361 -11.81 14.98 15.21
N ASP A 362 -11.65 16.00 14.38
CA ASP A 362 -10.38 16.30 13.74
C ASP A 362 -9.74 17.58 14.29
N THR A 363 -8.44 17.75 14.01
CA THR A 363 -7.71 18.98 14.32
C THR A 363 -7.10 19.56 13.05
N LEU A 364 -7.54 20.76 12.69
CA LEU A 364 -7.13 21.47 11.48
C LEU A 364 -6.34 22.73 11.85
N GLN A 365 -5.14 22.85 11.29
CA GLN A 365 -4.27 24.01 11.40
C GLN A 365 -3.89 24.46 9.99
N GLY A 366 -4.43 25.60 9.54
CA GLY A 366 -4.15 26.15 8.21
C GLY A 366 -2.68 26.50 8.04
N GLY A 367 -2.21 27.50 8.80
CA GLY A 367 -0.80 27.88 8.81
C GLY A 367 -0.61 29.35 8.43
N GLU A 368 0.34 29.64 7.56
CA GLU A 368 0.49 30.96 6.95
C GLU A 368 -0.21 30.99 5.59
N GLY A 369 -1.15 31.90 5.40
CA GLY A 369 -1.83 32.08 4.12
C GLY A 369 -3.34 32.25 4.32
N SER A 370 -4.12 32.18 3.26
CA SER A 370 -5.58 32.27 3.38
C SER A 370 -6.21 30.90 3.14
N ASP A 371 -6.41 30.17 4.23
CA ASP A 371 -6.76 28.75 4.16
C ASP A 371 -8.27 28.51 4.13
N THR A 372 -8.65 27.33 3.64
CA THR A 372 -10.03 26.83 3.67
C THR A 372 -10.08 25.60 4.56
N LEU A 373 -10.76 25.71 5.70
CA LEU A 373 -10.85 24.67 6.73
C LEU A 373 -12.28 24.13 6.78
N THR A 374 -12.43 22.82 6.58
CA THR A 374 -13.71 22.10 6.65
C THR A 374 -13.55 20.99 7.69
N GLY A 375 -14.30 21.05 8.78
CA GLY A 375 -14.21 20.04 9.85
C GLY A 375 -14.80 18.70 9.39
N GLY A 376 -16.03 18.73 8.89
CA GLY A 376 -16.77 17.54 8.51
C GLY A 376 -17.79 17.11 9.56
N GLU A 377 -17.88 15.80 9.81
CA GLU A 377 -18.78 15.21 10.81
C GLU A 377 -18.06 15.01 12.15
N GLY A 378 -18.27 15.86 13.15
CA GLY A 378 -17.70 15.61 14.47
C GLY A 378 -17.43 16.91 15.21
N GLY A 379 -16.91 16.80 16.43
CA GLY A 379 -16.50 17.97 17.20
C GLY A 379 -15.07 18.34 16.86
N ASP A 380 -14.90 19.25 15.90
CA ASP A 380 -13.61 19.55 15.30
C ASP A 380 -12.89 20.71 15.96
N ARG A 381 -11.57 20.79 15.73
CA ARG A 381 -10.71 21.83 16.28
C ARG A 381 -10.06 22.63 15.18
N PHE A 382 -10.42 23.91 15.09
CA PHE A 382 -9.80 24.87 14.17
C PHE A 382 -8.73 25.66 14.92
N VAL A 383 -7.46 25.40 14.66
CA VAL A 383 -6.31 25.91 15.43
C VAL A 383 -5.73 27.15 14.76
N PHE A 384 -5.60 28.23 15.54
CA PHE A 384 -4.94 29.47 15.17
C PHE A 384 -3.73 29.72 16.09
N ASP A 385 -2.54 29.39 15.60
CA ASP A 385 -1.27 29.51 16.34
C ASP A 385 -0.14 30.21 15.56
N THR A 386 -0.38 30.53 14.29
CA THR A 386 0.48 31.33 13.41
C THR A 386 0.12 32.82 13.47
N TRP A 387 1.05 33.67 13.04
CA TRP A 387 0.85 35.13 13.07
C TRP A 387 0.16 35.61 11.80
N PHE A 388 -0.98 36.27 11.95
CA PHE A 388 -1.77 36.84 10.85
C PHE A 388 -1.66 38.37 10.78
N ASN A 389 -1.77 38.93 9.56
CA ASN A 389 -1.74 40.37 9.31
C ASN A 389 -3.13 40.98 9.03
N GLY A 390 -4.14 40.15 8.85
CA GLY A 390 -5.54 40.52 8.58
C GLY A 390 -5.82 41.21 7.26
N VAL A 391 -4.92 41.08 6.28
CA VAL A 391 -5.07 41.55 4.91
C VAL A 391 -5.03 40.38 3.92
N ASP A 392 -3.99 39.55 4.00
CA ASP A 392 -3.71 38.46 3.04
C ASP A 392 -3.65 37.07 3.73
N ASP A 393 -4.02 37.01 5.01
CA ASP A 393 -3.96 35.83 5.88
C ASP A 393 -5.26 35.80 6.70
N ILE A 394 -6.34 35.37 6.03
CA ILE A 394 -7.69 35.29 6.60
C ILE A 394 -8.31 33.96 6.18
N ASP A 395 -8.41 33.05 7.13
CA ASP A 395 -8.95 31.71 6.88
C ASP A 395 -10.48 31.70 6.73
N GLN A 396 -10.96 30.65 6.09
CA GLN A 396 -12.37 30.36 5.92
C GLN A 396 -12.70 29.02 6.56
N ILE A 397 -13.45 29.05 7.67
CA ILE A 397 -14.05 27.86 8.24
C ILE A 397 -15.41 27.64 7.56
N THR A 398 -15.55 26.52 6.87
CA THR A 398 -16.64 26.37 5.90
C THR A 398 -17.95 25.88 6.52
N ASP A 399 -17.86 25.06 7.57
CA ASP A 399 -18.95 24.24 8.10
C ASP A 399 -19.13 24.26 9.61
N PHE A 400 -18.45 25.18 10.32
CA PHE A 400 -18.54 25.34 11.78
C PHE A 400 -19.95 25.11 12.34
N SER A 401 -20.09 24.16 13.27
CA SER A 401 -21.33 23.72 13.91
C SER A 401 -21.35 23.96 15.42
N ASP A 402 -22.44 24.57 15.90
CA ASP A 402 -22.74 24.78 17.33
C ASP A 402 -23.72 23.73 17.89
N LEU A 403 -24.04 22.69 17.11
CA LEU A 403 -25.10 21.72 17.40
C LEU A 403 -24.61 20.28 17.22
N TRP A 404 -24.75 19.48 18.29
CA TRP A 404 -24.48 18.02 18.36
C TRP A 404 -23.01 17.60 18.16
N ASP A 405 -22.28 18.34 17.33
CA ASP A 405 -20.92 18.11 16.88
C ASP A 405 -20.13 19.39 17.24
N LEU A 406 -19.70 19.49 18.51
CA LEU A 406 -19.24 20.75 19.12
C LEU A 406 -17.85 21.16 18.61
N ASP A 407 -17.85 21.91 17.53
CA ASP A 407 -16.62 22.53 17.01
C ASP A 407 -16.05 23.54 17.99
N VAL A 408 -14.72 23.64 17.99
CA VAL A 408 -13.97 24.54 18.86
C VAL A 408 -12.92 25.29 18.05
N ILE A 409 -12.89 26.61 18.21
CA ILE A 409 -11.80 27.45 17.75
C ILE A 409 -10.72 27.50 18.82
N VAL A 410 -9.55 26.97 18.50
CA VAL A 410 -8.41 26.89 19.41
C VAL A 410 -7.46 28.04 19.14
N LEU A 411 -7.14 28.84 20.16
CA LEU A 411 -6.33 30.05 20.04
C LEU A 411 -5.01 29.90 20.81
N SER A 412 -3.88 30.22 20.18
CA SER A 412 -2.59 30.26 20.86
C SER A 412 -2.49 31.44 21.83
N SER A 413 -2.23 31.17 23.11
CA SER A 413 -1.98 32.25 24.10
C SER A 413 -0.79 33.14 23.74
N ALA A 414 0.16 32.64 22.95
CA ALA A 414 1.33 33.40 22.52
C ALA A 414 0.98 34.46 21.45
N ILE A 415 0.05 34.14 20.55
CA ILE A 415 -0.39 35.04 19.48
C ILE A 415 -1.46 36.01 19.99
N PHE A 416 -2.46 35.47 20.70
CA PHE A 416 -3.63 36.22 21.13
C PHE A 416 -3.46 36.90 22.50
N ALA A 417 -2.35 36.67 23.22
CA ALA A 417 -2.10 37.25 24.54
C ALA A 417 -3.30 37.11 25.50
N LEU A 418 -3.92 35.93 25.49
CA LEU A 418 -5.07 35.54 26.31
C LEU A 418 -4.65 34.56 27.41
N GLU A 419 -5.45 34.49 28.48
CA GLU A 419 -5.26 33.47 29.52
C GLU A 419 -5.64 32.08 28.97
N LYS A 420 -4.83 31.07 29.30
CA LYS A 420 -5.06 29.69 28.88
C LYS A 420 -6.33 29.11 29.52
N GLY A 421 -7.07 28.32 28.76
CA GLY A 421 -8.34 27.71 29.15
C GLY A 421 -9.52 28.22 28.32
N PRO A 422 -10.77 27.96 28.75
CA PRO A 422 -11.95 28.50 28.07
C PRO A 422 -11.91 30.03 27.98
N LEU A 423 -12.35 30.59 26.86
CA LEU A 423 -12.37 32.04 26.69
C LEU A 423 -13.32 32.69 27.72
N GLY A 424 -12.86 33.76 28.37
CA GLY A 424 -13.67 34.54 29.28
C GLY A 424 -14.89 35.15 28.58
N TRP A 425 -16.06 35.09 29.21
CA TRP A 425 -17.32 35.65 28.68
C TRP A 425 -17.24 37.16 28.41
N ASP A 426 -16.35 37.88 29.11
CA ASP A 426 -16.05 39.30 28.94
C ASP A 426 -15.01 39.59 27.85
N ALA A 427 -14.31 38.56 27.37
CA ALA A 427 -13.36 38.67 26.26
C ALA A 427 -14.00 38.50 24.88
N PHE A 428 -15.27 38.09 24.82
CA PHE A 428 -16.00 37.87 23.58
C PHE A 428 -17.13 38.90 23.39
N VAL A 429 -17.27 39.39 22.16
CA VAL A 429 -18.38 40.25 21.75
C VAL A 429 -18.92 39.88 20.37
N GLU A 430 -20.24 39.76 20.28
CA GLU A 430 -20.96 39.79 19.01
C GLU A 430 -21.26 41.24 18.61
N GLY A 431 -20.70 41.67 17.48
CA GLY A 431 -20.85 43.03 16.95
C GLY A 431 -19.84 43.33 15.86
N SER A 432 -19.96 44.50 15.24
CA SER A 432 -18.97 44.96 14.26
C SER A 432 -17.69 45.51 14.91
N VAL A 433 -17.70 45.71 16.23
CA VAL A 433 -16.68 46.45 17.00
C VAL A 433 -16.59 45.96 18.45
N ALA A 434 -15.44 46.11 19.09
CA ALA A 434 -15.31 45.97 20.55
C ALA A 434 -16.08 47.09 21.28
N ARG A 435 -16.68 46.76 22.44
CA ARG A 435 -17.49 47.66 23.27
C ARG A 435 -16.66 48.31 24.37
N ASP A 436 -15.70 47.59 24.90
CA ASP A 436 -14.75 48.04 25.92
C ASP A 436 -13.39 47.36 25.74
N THR A 437 -12.44 47.66 26.63
CA THR A 437 -11.06 47.18 26.55
C THR A 437 -10.88 45.70 26.91
N SER A 438 -11.92 45.07 27.47
CA SER A 438 -11.90 43.64 27.83
C SER A 438 -12.28 42.76 26.65
N ASP A 439 -13.09 43.25 25.70
CA ASP A 439 -13.43 42.55 24.47
C ASP A 439 -12.14 42.32 23.64
N ARG A 440 -11.76 41.05 23.44
CA ARG A 440 -10.55 40.65 22.66
C ARG A 440 -10.90 39.94 21.37
N ILE A 441 -11.96 39.13 21.37
CA ILE A 441 -12.47 38.40 20.20
C ILE A 441 -13.82 39.01 19.80
N ILE A 442 -13.90 39.46 18.55
CA ILE A 442 -15.06 40.13 17.98
C ILE A 442 -15.64 39.26 16.86
N PHE A 443 -16.91 38.89 16.97
CA PHE A 443 -17.65 38.25 15.90
C PHE A 443 -18.64 39.21 15.24
N ASN A 444 -18.41 39.54 13.97
CA ASN A 444 -19.33 40.33 13.18
C ASN A 444 -20.31 39.42 12.43
N ALA A 445 -21.54 39.26 12.95
CA ALA A 445 -22.56 38.40 12.35
C ALA A 445 -22.98 38.80 10.91
N GLY A 446 -22.86 40.08 10.55
CA GLY A 446 -23.21 40.57 9.21
C GLY A 446 -22.20 40.19 8.14
N GLU A 447 -20.92 40.23 8.49
CA GLU A 447 -19.80 39.81 7.61
C GLU A 447 -19.38 38.36 7.84
N ARG A 448 -19.90 37.74 8.91
CA ARG A 448 -19.49 36.45 9.46
C ARG A 448 -17.97 36.32 9.64
N SER A 449 -17.36 37.35 10.20
CA SER A 449 -15.91 37.40 10.41
C SER A 449 -15.54 37.44 11.88
N LEU A 450 -14.43 36.79 12.22
CA LEU A 450 -13.77 36.87 13.51
C LEU A 450 -12.58 37.81 13.44
N SER A 451 -12.43 38.65 14.46
CA SER A 451 -11.33 39.60 14.58
C SER A 451 -10.79 39.63 16.00
N TYR A 452 -9.50 39.91 16.12
CA TYR A 452 -8.78 39.98 17.38
C TYR A 452 -8.32 41.42 17.63
N ASP A 453 -8.64 41.97 18.80
CA ASP A 453 -8.17 43.27 19.27
C ASP A 453 -6.97 43.09 20.21
N PRO A 454 -5.72 43.26 19.74
CA PRO A 454 -4.53 43.01 20.54
C PRO A 454 -4.30 44.02 21.66
N ASP A 455 -4.74 45.27 21.51
CA ASP A 455 -4.48 46.36 22.46
C ASP A 455 -5.72 46.87 23.20
N GLY A 456 -6.90 46.29 22.90
CA GLY A 456 -8.18 46.66 23.49
C GLY A 456 -8.61 48.07 23.11
N SER A 457 -8.04 48.65 22.04
CA SER A 457 -8.29 50.04 21.64
C SER A 457 -9.56 50.21 20.81
N GLY A 458 -10.18 49.10 20.38
CA GLY A 458 -11.44 49.07 19.67
C GLY A 458 -11.32 48.71 18.18
N PRO A 459 -12.42 48.85 17.42
CA PRO A 459 -12.59 48.25 16.08
C PRO A 459 -11.61 48.69 15.00
N SER A 460 -11.00 49.87 15.13
CA SER A 460 -10.05 50.37 14.14
C SER A 460 -8.68 49.70 14.23
N ALA A 461 -8.42 48.91 15.28
CA ALA A 461 -7.18 48.18 15.49
C ALA A 461 -7.36 46.64 15.47
N ALA A 462 -8.61 46.16 15.39
CA ALA A 462 -8.88 44.74 15.35
C ALA A 462 -8.42 44.13 14.01
N VAL A 463 -7.70 43.02 14.10
CA VAL A 463 -7.14 42.28 12.97
C VAL A 463 -8.04 41.09 12.69
N ARG A 464 -8.59 41.01 11.47
CA ARG A 464 -9.41 39.86 11.05
C ARG A 464 -8.50 38.65 10.87
N PHE A 465 -8.93 37.48 11.35
CA PHE A 465 -8.16 36.25 11.20
C PHE A 465 -8.97 35.10 10.59
N ALA A 466 -10.31 35.14 10.68
CA ALA A 466 -11.15 34.10 10.08
C ALA A 466 -12.51 34.62 9.61
N LYS A 467 -13.12 33.85 8.72
CA LYS A 467 -14.53 33.95 8.30
C LYS A 467 -15.23 32.60 8.47
N LEU A 468 -16.52 32.65 8.78
CA LEU A 468 -17.37 31.48 8.90
C LEU A 468 -18.41 31.49 7.77
N THR A 469 -18.48 30.45 6.92
CA THR A 469 -19.47 30.44 5.81
C THR A 469 -20.84 29.83 6.17
N GLY A 470 -20.97 29.17 7.32
CA GLY A 470 -22.21 28.54 7.80
C GLY A 470 -23.28 29.49 8.37
N ALA A 471 -24.25 28.96 9.13
CA ALA A 471 -25.24 29.77 9.86
C ALA A 471 -25.15 29.62 11.38
N ALA A 472 -24.16 28.86 11.86
CA ALA A 472 -23.94 28.61 13.29
C ALA A 472 -23.81 29.93 14.05
N ARG A 473 -24.33 29.91 15.27
CA ARG A 473 -24.07 30.93 16.27
C ARG A 473 -22.71 30.63 16.87
N ILE A 474 -22.04 31.67 17.33
CA ILE A 474 -20.77 31.53 18.00
C ILE A 474 -20.77 32.41 19.25
N ASP A 475 -20.29 31.86 20.36
CA ASP A 475 -20.12 32.55 21.62
C ASP A 475 -18.79 32.17 22.29
N SER A 476 -18.55 32.64 23.52
CA SER A 476 -17.28 32.40 24.23
C SER A 476 -16.99 30.92 24.52
N TYR A 477 -18.01 30.05 24.57
CA TYR A 477 -17.83 28.62 24.86
C TYR A 477 -17.22 27.83 23.70
N ASP A 478 -17.28 28.40 22.49
CA ASP A 478 -16.74 27.81 21.26
C ASP A 478 -15.24 28.10 21.10
N PHE A 479 -14.61 28.76 22.07
CA PHE A 479 -13.19 29.11 22.04
C PHE A 479 -12.42 28.49 23.20
N PHE A 480 -11.24 27.96 22.89
CA PHE A 480 -10.30 27.44 23.88
C PHE A 480 -8.88 27.96 23.64
N VAL A 481 -8.25 28.51 24.68
CA VAL A 481 -6.92 29.10 24.58
C VAL A 481 -5.87 28.12 25.10
N VAL A 482 -4.82 27.84 24.31
CA VAL A 482 -3.75 26.87 24.65
C VAL A 482 -2.40 27.50 24.99
#